data_AF-A0A522UA16-F1
#
_entry.id   AF-A0A522UA16-F1
#
_cell.length_a   1.000
_cell.length_b   1.000
_cell.length_c   1.000
_cell.angle_alpha   90.00
_cell.angle_beta   90.00
_cell.angle_gamma   90.00
#
_symmetry.space_group_name_H-M   'P 1'
#
loop_
_entity.id
_entity.type
_entity.pdbx_description
1 polymer ?
#
loop_
_entity_poly.entity_id
_entity_poly.type
_entity_poly.pdbx_seq_one_letter_code
_entity_poly.pdbx_strand_id
1 'polypeptide(L)'
;MDLDRYLSDPTALIADHFVLETGETYGACIQKWQREFFEAIFAIETDGRPVYRLLYDERRRGESKTEDMAAAAVADLLTGPPRHRSYAVAGDAEQAALILDSIQGFKARSAVLSGLQVGRSLVLNPATDSQLIVMSSDDRTAFGVRPRKVYFDELSLQVDDRLWVAFWSAIGKRPAAQMIAVSMAGFDFSSIGWQVREQAAKSDRFYFHSREGSELAPWLRAEDMEEQRATLHPADYARFWECRWTQAAGTWISKEMYDAAEVGAEPRGGEQQFTYYGAVDVGLVHDATAVAVCHLDGDRVVLDHLATLQGSRSNPVELGVVEELVLELSQRFQVSKWIFESPQAVGSVQRLQQRLGVQQVVSRWPTSGTQAALFGNLYRLFANHRLVLFPHEQLRREVLNLVTRVVGGRMKVVDSSAVHQDHVVALGIAAEQCVNRKSATVVPPVLMFRPSVASLTSDDGTRSASW
;
A
#
# COMPACT_ATOMS: atom_id res chain seq x y z
N MET A 1 7.17 -26.71 40.77
CA MET A 1 6.88 -25.53 39.94
C MET A 1 5.73 -24.81 40.59
N ASP A 2 5.86 -23.51 40.85
CA ASP A 2 4.78 -22.70 41.42
C ASP A 2 3.76 -22.39 40.33
N LEU A 3 2.82 -23.33 40.13
CA LEU A 3 1.89 -23.31 39.00
C LEU A 3 0.97 -22.07 39.07
N ASP A 4 0.51 -21.70 40.26
CA ASP A 4 -0.39 -20.56 40.44
C ASP A 4 0.30 -19.24 40.05
N ARG A 5 1.58 -19.07 40.44
CA ARG A 5 2.39 -17.93 39.98
C ARG A 5 2.43 -17.86 38.45
N TYR A 6 2.78 -18.94 37.77
CA TYR A 6 2.95 -18.93 36.31
C TYR A 6 1.65 -18.84 35.53
N LEU A 7 0.53 -19.32 36.08
CA LEU A 7 -0.79 -19.08 35.51
C LEU A 7 -1.21 -17.61 35.61
N SER A 8 -0.82 -16.93 36.70
CA SER A 8 -1.07 -15.49 36.89
C SER A 8 -0.07 -14.58 36.18
N ASP A 9 1.14 -15.08 35.93
CA ASP A 9 2.25 -14.37 35.30
C ASP A 9 2.99 -15.28 34.29
N PRO A 10 2.47 -15.40 33.06
CA PRO A 10 3.13 -16.16 32.00
C PRO A 10 4.50 -15.59 31.61
N THR A 11 4.78 -14.31 31.88
CA THR A 11 6.10 -13.70 31.65
C THR A 11 7.14 -14.29 32.59
N ALA A 12 6.79 -14.54 33.86
CA ALA A 12 7.66 -15.26 34.79
C ALA A 12 7.93 -16.70 34.34
N LEU A 13 6.99 -17.39 33.69
CA LEU A 13 7.22 -18.73 33.15
C LEU A 13 8.33 -18.71 32.09
N ILE A 14 8.26 -17.75 31.16
CA ILE A 14 9.29 -17.54 30.14
C ILE A 14 10.63 -17.24 30.83
N ALA A 15 10.64 -16.25 31.72
CA ALA A 15 11.86 -15.78 32.37
C ALA A 15 12.57 -16.88 33.19
N ASP A 16 11.81 -17.67 33.96
CA ASP A 16 12.37 -18.63 34.91
C ASP A 16 12.76 -19.96 34.25
N HIS A 17 12.08 -20.38 33.17
CA HIS A 17 12.20 -21.76 32.66
C HIS A 17 12.64 -21.90 31.20
N PHE A 18 12.53 -20.86 30.38
CA PHE A 18 12.93 -20.99 28.98
C PHE A 18 14.43 -20.76 28.89
N VAL A 19 15.13 -21.66 28.19
CA VAL A 19 16.58 -21.65 28.09
C VAL A 19 16.99 -21.26 26.67
N LEU A 20 17.81 -20.22 26.56
CA LEU A 20 18.35 -19.70 25.30
C LEU A 20 19.47 -20.60 24.78
N GLU A 21 19.91 -20.36 23.55
CA GLU A 21 21.04 -21.10 22.95
C GLU A 21 22.35 -20.94 23.71
N THR A 22 22.50 -19.84 24.44
CA THR A 22 23.64 -19.58 25.34
C THR A 22 23.68 -20.52 26.55
N GLY A 23 22.58 -21.23 26.83
CA GLY A 23 22.40 -22.05 28.04
C GLY A 23 21.90 -21.27 29.25
N GLU A 24 21.79 -19.94 29.14
CA GLU A 24 21.21 -19.09 30.17
C GLU A 24 19.68 -19.11 30.12
N THR A 25 19.03 -18.82 31.25
CA THR A 25 17.59 -18.63 31.27
C THR A 25 17.23 -17.33 30.57
N TYR A 26 16.03 -17.29 29.98
CA TYR A 26 15.51 -16.11 29.30
C TYR A 26 15.56 -14.89 30.22
N GLY A 27 15.16 -15.06 31.50
CA GLY A 27 15.16 -14.00 32.49
C GLY A 27 16.53 -13.41 32.83
N ALA A 28 17.62 -14.15 32.61
CA ALA A 28 18.98 -13.65 32.81
C ALA A 28 19.41 -12.69 31.69
N CYS A 29 18.91 -12.89 30.47
CA CYS A 29 19.31 -12.12 29.29
C CYS A 29 18.23 -11.12 28.81
N ILE A 30 17.00 -11.23 29.34
CA ILE A 30 15.84 -10.47 28.85
C ILE A 30 16.07 -8.97 28.94
N GLN A 31 15.82 -8.28 27.83
CA GLN A 31 15.87 -6.83 27.79
C GLN A 31 14.55 -6.22 28.25
N LYS A 32 14.60 -4.96 28.70
CA LYS A 32 13.41 -4.23 29.17
C LYS A 32 12.28 -4.23 28.12
N TRP A 33 12.61 -3.98 26.86
CA TRP A 33 11.63 -3.95 25.76
C TRP A 33 11.02 -5.34 25.46
N GLN A 34 11.77 -6.43 25.63
CA GLN A 34 11.23 -7.79 25.51
C GLN A 34 10.26 -8.10 26.66
N ARG A 35 10.61 -7.68 27.88
CA ARG A 35 9.75 -7.83 29.06
C ARG A 35 8.43 -7.08 28.89
N GLU A 36 8.50 -5.80 28.50
CA GLU A 36 7.32 -4.97 28.24
C GLU A 36 6.42 -5.58 27.15
N PHE A 37 7.03 -6.15 26.11
CA PHE A 37 6.29 -6.89 25.07
C PHE A 37 5.54 -8.10 25.63
N PHE A 38 6.19 -8.96 26.42
CA PHE A 38 5.50 -10.10 27.04
C PHE A 38 4.40 -9.67 28.00
N GLU A 39 4.68 -8.69 28.86
CA GLU A 39 3.70 -8.13 29.79
C GLU A 39 2.49 -7.57 29.04
N ALA A 40 2.68 -6.88 27.92
CA ALA A 40 1.58 -6.39 27.09
C ALA A 40 0.75 -7.53 26.47
N ILE A 41 1.39 -8.62 26.00
CA ILE A 41 0.68 -9.80 25.45
C ILE A 41 -0.21 -10.46 26.50
N PHE A 42 0.26 -10.57 27.74
CA PHE A 42 -0.43 -11.29 28.81
C PHE A 42 -1.28 -10.40 29.72
N ALA A 43 -1.24 -9.08 29.52
CA ALA A 43 -2.10 -8.13 30.23
C ALA A 43 -3.59 -8.42 29.94
N ILE A 44 -4.34 -8.74 31.00
CA ILE A 44 -5.77 -9.02 30.96
C ILE A 44 -6.55 -8.09 31.88
N GLU A 45 -7.74 -7.71 31.42
CA GLU A 45 -8.75 -7.03 32.20
C GLU A 45 -9.36 -7.97 33.24
N THR A 46 -10.06 -7.40 34.22
CA THR A 46 -10.77 -8.16 35.27
C THR A 46 -11.83 -9.13 34.72
N ASP A 47 -12.35 -8.88 33.52
CA ASP A 47 -13.31 -9.73 32.82
C ASP A 47 -12.66 -10.78 31.89
N GLY A 48 -11.33 -10.88 31.91
CA GLY A 48 -10.56 -11.86 31.15
C GLY A 48 -10.31 -11.49 29.68
N ARG A 49 -10.71 -10.30 29.24
CA ARG A 49 -10.31 -9.77 27.93
C ARG A 49 -8.86 -9.29 27.95
N PRO A 50 -8.13 -9.34 26.83
CA PRO A 50 -6.82 -8.70 26.76
C PRO A 50 -6.97 -7.17 26.92
N VAL A 51 -6.06 -6.55 27.67
CA VAL A 51 -5.99 -5.08 27.77
C VAL A 51 -5.78 -4.46 26.39
N TYR A 52 -4.86 -5.05 25.61
CA TYR A 52 -4.58 -4.65 24.24
C TYR A 52 -5.09 -5.69 23.26
N ARG A 53 -6.10 -5.35 22.46
CA ARG A 53 -6.66 -6.26 21.46
C ARG A 53 -5.75 -6.42 20.23
N LEU A 54 -5.01 -5.36 19.92
CA LEU A 54 -3.94 -5.34 18.93
C LEU A 54 -2.65 -4.91 19.63
N LEU A 55 -1.59 -5.66 19.40
CA LEU A 55 -0.23 -5.26 19.68
C LEU A 55 0.52 -5.13 18.36
N TYR A 56 1.18 -3.99 18.17
CA TYR A 56 2.13 -3.76 17.09
C TYR A 56 3.49 -3.45 17.70
N ASP A 57 4.47 -4.28 17.40
CA ASP A 57 5.82 -4.19 17.94
C ASP A 57 6.86 -4.21 16.81
N GLU A 58 7.57 -3.10 16.68
CA GLU A 58 8.46 -2.83 15.56
C GLU A 58 9.92 -2.82 16.00
N ARG A 59 10.71 -3.75 15.45
CA ARG A 59 12.10 -3.98 15.87
C ARG A 59 13.07 -4.05 14.69
N ARG A 60 14.35 -3.88 14.95
CA ARG A 60 15.43 -4.00 13.95
C ARG A 60 15.70 -5.44 13.59
N ARG A 61 16.32 -5.68 12.44
CA ARG A 61 16.78 -7.02 12.08
C ARG A 61 17.70 -7.56 13.18
N GLY A 62 17.53 -8.83 13.54
CA GLY A 62 18.33 -9.47 14.60
C GLY A 62 17.85 -9.22 16.04
N GLU A 63 16.79 -8.45 16.27
CA GLU A 63 16.24 -8.21 17.63
C GLU A 63 15.13 -9.23 18.02
N SER A 64 15.43 -10.51 17.80
CA SER A 64 14.70 -11.69 18.34
C SER A 64 13.18 -11.78 18.13
N LYS A 65 12.57 -11.02 17.21
CA LYS A 65 11.10 -11.00 16.96
C LYS A 65 10.43 -12.38 16.98
N THR A 66 10.85 -13.26 16.08
CA THR A 66 10.27 -14.60 15.91
C THR A 66 10.51 -15.48 17.13
N GLU A 67 11.69 -15.36 17.76
CA GLU A 67 12.02 -16.10 18.98
C GLU A 67 11.15 -15.65 20.17
N ASP A 68 10.94 -14.34 20.34
CA ASP A 68 10.04 -13.79 21.35
C ASP A 68 8.59 -14.22 21.08
N MET A 69 8.11 -14.17 19.83
CA MET A 69 6.78 -14.67 19.47
C MET A 69 6.63 -16.16 19.78
N ALA A 70 7.65 -16.98 19.50
CA ALA A 70 7.68 -18.39 19.86
C ALA A 70 7.59 -18.59 21.37
N ALA A 71 8.35 -17.82 22.16
CA ALA A 71 8.32 -17.89 23.61
C ALA A 71 6.92 -17.54 24.15
N ALA A 72 6.32 -16.45 23.67
CA ALA A 72 4.98 -16.04 24.04
C ALA A 72 3.91 -17.08 23.62
N ALA A 73 4.01 -17.65 22.43
CA ALA A 73 3.05 -18.65 21.94
C ALA A 73 3.10 -19.95 22.76
N VAL A 74 4.30 -20.39 23.16
CA VAL A 74 4.46 -21.57 24.01
C VAL A 74 3.98 -21.33 25.43
N ALA A 75 4.29 -20.17 26.02
CA ALA A 75 3.75 -19.80 27.32
C ALA A 75 2.21 -19.73 27.30
N ASP A 76 1.63 -19.24 26.20
CA ASP A 76 0.18 -19.25 25.97
C ASP A 76 -0.42 -20.66 25.92
N LEU A 77 0.25 -21.61 25.27
CA LEU A 77 -0.18 -23.02 25.23
C LEU A 77 -0.18 -23.70 26.61
N LEU A 78 0.70 -23.25 27.52
CA LEU A 78 0.84 -23.81 28.86
C LEU A 78 -0.09 -23.15 29.88
N THR A 79 -0.34 -21.85 29.74
CA THR A 79 -1.07 -21.03 30.74
C THR A 79 -2.48 -20.63 30.31
N GLY A 80 -2.79 -20.73 29.02
CA GLY A 80 -4.10 -20.40 28.48
C GLY A 80 -5.20 -21.41 28.85
N PRO A 81 -6.47 -21.05 28.59
CA PRO A 81 -7.61 -21.93 28.83
C PRO A 81 -7.48 -23.21 27.98
N PRO A 82 -7.98 -24.37 28.45
CA PRO A 82 -7.83 -25.61 27.71
C PRO A 82 -8.54 -25.58 26.35
N ARG A 83 -8.07 -26.40 25.41
CA ARG A 83 -8.63 -26.59 24.05
C ARG A 83 -8.66 -25.32 23.20
N HIS A 84 -7.83 -24.33 23.51
CA HIS A 84 -7.75 -23.12 22.69
C HIS A 84 -6.93 -23.37 21.41
N ARG A 85 -7.15 -22.50 20.42
CA ARG A 85 -6.40 -22.51 19.17
C ARG A 85 -5.82 -21.13 18.93
N SER A 86 -4.49 -21.05 18.94
CA SER A 86 -3.73 -19.87 18.56
C SER A 86 -3.08 -20.13 17.20
N TYR A 87 -2.73 -19.07 16.50
CA TYR A 87 -2.25 -19.13 15.12
C TYR A 87 -0.94 -18.36 15.00
N ALA A 88 0.03 -18.90 14.27
CA ALA A 88 1.21 -18.17 13.83
C ALA A 88 1.15 -18.01 12.32
N VAL A 89 1.32 -16.78 11.84
CA VAL A 89 1.09 -16.43 10.44
C VAL A 89 2.17 -15.51 9.92
N ALA A 90 2.55 -15.69 8.67
CA ALA A 90 3.48 -14.83 7.94
C ALA A 90 3.09 -14.77 6.46
N GLY A 91 3.74 -13.88 5.71
CA GLY A 91 3.46 -13.69 4.28
C GLY A 91 3.89 -14.87 3.41
N ASP A 92 4.78 -15.70 3.92
CA ASP A 92 5.36 -16.85 3.25
C ASP A 92 5.39 -18.07 4.19
N ALA A 93 5.26 -19.28 3.64
CA ALA A 93 5.17 -20.52 4.42
C ALA A 93 6.50 -20.90 5.09
N GLU A 94 7.65 -20.59 4.48
CA GLU A 94 8.97 -20.81 5.09
C GLU A 94 9.17 -19.84 6.26
N GLN A 95 8.76 -18.58 6.09
CA GLN A 95 8.77 -17.59 7.19
C GLN A 95 7.87 -18.02 8.34
N ALA A 96 6.65 -18.50 8.04
CA ALA A 96 5.74 -18.97 9.07
C ALA A 96 6.32 -20.17 9.86
N ALA A 97 7.16 -21.00 9.24
CA ALA A 97 7.79 -22.15 9.88
C ALA A 97 8.95 -21.78 10.84
N LEU A 98 9.57 -20.59 10.71
CA LEU A 98 10.68 -20.17 11.59
C LEU A 98 10.31 -20.17 13.08
N ILE A 99 9.04 -19.87 13.39
CA ILE A 99 8.56 -19.94 14.77
C ILE A 99 8.65 -21.37 15.33
N LEU A 100 8.46 -22.41 14.51
CA LEU A 100 8.56 -23.80 14.93
C LEU A 100 9.99 -24.18 15.27
N ASP A 101 10.97 -23.66 14.53
CA ASP A 101 12.39 -23.87 14.80
C ASP A 101 12.78 -23.29 16.17
N SER A 102 12.34 -22.05 16.47
CA SER A 102 12.52 -21.45 17.80
C SER A 102 11.85 -22.29 18.90
N ILE A 103 10.62 -22.76 18.67
CA ILE A 103 9.91 -23.62 19.65
C ILE A 103 10.64 -24.94 19.89
N GLN A 104 11.18 -25.56 18.85
CA GLN A 104 11.99 -26.77 19.00
C GLN A 104 13.29 -26.52 19.77
N GLY A 105 13.94 -25.38 19.50
CA GLY A 105 15.10 -24.93 20.28
C GLY A 105 14.77 -24.82 21.77
N PHE A 106 13.70 -24.10 22.12
CA PHE A 106 13.26 -24.01 23.51
C PHE A 106 12.94 -25.38 24.09
N LYS A 107 12.21 -26.22 23.36
CA LYS A 107 11.83 -27.56 23.80
C LYS A 107 13.04 -28.43 24.13
N ALA A 108 14.07 -28.38 23.30
CA ALA A 108 15.30 -29.14 23.50
C ALA A 108 16.07 -28.72 24.74
N ARG A 109 15.95 -27.45 25.18
CA ARG A 109 16.72 -26.89 26.29
C ARG A 109 15.92 -26.69 27.58
N SER A 110 14.59 -26.70 27.51
CA SER A 110 13.71 -26.31 28.61
C SER A 110 12.84 -27.49 29.06
N ALA A 111 13.13 -28.06 30.24
CA ALA A 111 12.46 -29.26 30.74
C ALA A 111 10.93 -29.14 30.85
N VAL A 112 10.42 -27.93 31.14
CA VAL A 112 8.98 -27.63 31.23
C VAL A 112 8.24 -27.87 29.91
N LEU A 113 8.94 -27.87 28.78
CA LEU A 113 8.37 -28.02 27.43
C LEU A 113 8.41 -29.47 26.91
N SER A 114 8.92 -30.41 27.71
CA SER A 114 9.08 -31.81 27.32
C SER A 114 7.79 -32.47 26.86
N GLY A 115 6.63 -32.09 27.42
CA GLY A 115 5.32 -32.62 27.07
C GLY A 115 4.71 -32.11 25.76
N LEU A 116 5.23 -31.03 25.17
CA LEU A 116 4.67 -30.47 23.93
C LEU A 116 4.96 -31.38 22.72
N GLN A 117 4.03 -31.46 21.78
CA GLN A 117 4.26 -32.18 20.52
C GLN A 117 4.39 -31.16 19.40
N VAL A 118 5.57 -31.08 18.78
CA VAL A 118 5.85 -30.14 17.69
C VAL A 118 5.90 -30.91 16.39
N GLY A 119 4.93 -30.63 15.52
CA GLY A 119 4.85 -31.14 14.15
C GLY A 119 5.23 -30.08 13.11
N ARG A 120 4.99 -30.38 11.83
CA ARG A 120 5.38 -29.52 10.70
C ARG A 120 4.62 -28.18 10.62
N SER A 121 3.39 -28.12 11.13
CA SER A 121 2.54 -26.93 11.10
C SER A 121 1.65 -26.80 12.34
N LEU A 122 1.98 -27.56 13.40
CA LEU A 122 1.16 -27.67 14.60
C LEU A 122 2.05 -27.88 15.81
N VAL A 123 1.82 -27.11 16.88
CA VAL A 123 2.30 -27.43 18.23
C VAL A 123 1.11 -27.76 19.11
N LEU A 124 1.09 -28.97 19.68
CA LEU A 124 0.03 -29.47 20.53
C LEU A 124 0.52 -29.56 21.98
N ASN A 125 -0.29 -29.07 22.92
CA ASN A 125 -0.18 -29.40 24.33
C ASN A 125 -1.16 -30.53 24.68
N PRO A 126 -0.70 -31.79 24.83
CA PRO A 126 -1.60 -32.93 25.07
C PRO A 126 -2.35 -32.85 26.40
N ALA A 127 -1.82 -32.13 27.39
CA ALA A 127 -2.44 -32.01 28.71
C ALA A 127 -3.72 -31.16 28.67
N THR A 128 -3.79 -30.18 27.76
CA THR A 128 -4.91 -29.25 27.64
C THR A 128 -5.65 -29.34 26.31
N ASP A 129 -5.12 -30.12 25.36
CA ASP A 129 -5.56 -30.18 23.96
C ASP A 129 -5.57 -28.80 23.27
N SER A 130 -4.69 -27.90 23.74
CA SER A 130 -4.48 -26.57 23.15
C SER A 130 -3.46 -26.64 22.02
N GLN A 131 -3.65 -25.79 21.00
CA GLN A 131 -2.93 -25.89 19.73
C GLN A 131 -2.43 -24.53 19.24
N LEU A 132 -1.19 -24.49 18.75
CA LEU A 132 -0.66 -23.42 17.92
C LEU A 132 -0.57 -23.94 16.49
N ILE A 133 -1.30 -23.31 15.57
CA ILE A 133 -1.38 -23.71 14.16
C ILE A 133 -0.61 -22.70 13.33
N VAL A 134 0.34 -23.18 12.52
CA VAL A 134 1.10 -22.35 11.60
C VAL A 134 0.36 -22.30 10.27
N MET A 135 0.08 -21.10 9.77
CA MET A 135 -0.60 -20.86 8.50
C MET A 135 0.15 -19.84 7.65
N SER A 136 0.07 -19.97 6.33
CA SER A 136 0.60 -18.97 5.39
C SER A 136 -0.52 -18.18 4.70
N SER A 137 -0.14 -17.16 3.93
CA SER A 137 -1.02 -16.37 3.07
C SER A 137 -1.81 -17.22 2.04
N ASP A 138 -1.27 -18.38 1.62
CA ASP A 138 -1.88 -19.28 0.63
C ASP A 138 -2.98 -20.18 1.20
N ASP A 139 -3.15 -20.22 2.53
CA ASP A 139 -4.15 -21.07 3.16
C ASP A 139 -5.57 -20.53 2.93
N ARG A 140 -6.29 -21.17 1.99
CA ARG A 140 -7.70 -20.88 1.63
C ARG A 140 -8.69 -20.96 2.82
N THR A 141 -8.24 -21.42 3.98
CA THR A 141 -9.04 -21.62 5.19
C THR A 141 -8.98 -20.45 6.18
N ALA A 142 -8.17 -19.40 5.91
CA ALA A 142 -7.96 -18.28 6.83
C ALA A 142 -9.26 -17.60 7.32
N PHE A 143 -10.28 -17.44 6.47
CA PHE A 143 -11.58 -16.84 6.87
C PHE A 143 -12.44 -17.71 7.80
N GLY A 144 -12.18 -19.02 7.85
CA GLY A 144 -12.94 -20.00 8.62
C GLY A 144 -12.49 -20.14 10.08
N VAL A 145 -11.36 -19.55 10.46
CA VAL A 145 -10.74 -19.78 11.77
C VAL A 145 -11.44 -19.04 12.92
N ARG A 146 -11.18 -19.51 14.14
CA ARG A 146 -11.66 -18.94 15.41
C ARG A 146 -10.50 -18.82 16.40
N PRO A 147 -9.61 -17.82 16.21
CA PRO A 147 -8.39 -17.67 16.99
C PRO A 147 -8.67 -17.26 18.43
N ARG A 148 -7.79 -17.69 19.34
CA ARG A 148 -7.55 -17.06 20.64
C ARG A 148 -6.49 -15.98 20.49
N LYS A 149 -5.28 -16.35 20.06
CA LYS A 149 -4.22 -15.39 19.69
C LYS A 149 -3.79 -15.62 18.26
N VAL A 150 -3.40 -14.54 17.59
CA VAL A 150 -2.77 -14.56 16.27
C VAL A 150 -1.41 -13.88 16.41
N TYR A 151 -0.36 -14.64 16.17
CA TYR A 151 1.03 -14.21 16.15
C TYR A 151 1.41 -13.95 14.69
N PHE A 152 1.36 -12.69 14.27
CA PHE A 152 1.58 -12.23 12.91
C PHE A 152 3.01 -11.72 12.76
N ASP A 153 3.84 -12.48 12.06
CA ASP A 153 5.25 -12.15 11.85
C ASP A 153 5.46 -11.39 10.52
N GLU A 154 6.42 -10.47 10.53
CA GLU A 154 6.83 -9.62 9.39
C GLU A 154 5.66 -8.95 8.63
N LEU A 155 4.82 -8.20 9.36
CA LEU A 155 3.66 -7.51 8.79
C LEU A 155 4.03 -6.50 7.68
N SER A 156 5.18 -5.82 7.78
CA SER A 156 5.63 -4.86 6.77
C SER A 156 6.04 -5.50 5.43
N LEU A 157 6.19 -6.83 5.39
CA LEU A 157 6.52 -7.58 4.18
C LEU A 157 5.28 -8.16 3.48
N GLN A 158 4.07 -7.93 3.99
CA GLN A 158 2.85 -8.37 3.32
C GLN A 158 2.66 -7.64 1.99
N VAL A 159 2.39 -8.43 0.94
CA VAL A 159 2.18 -7.92 -0.43
C VAL A 159 0.76 -7.34 -0.64
N ASP A 160 -0.21 -7.81 0.14
CA ASP A 160 -1.59 -7.34 0.15
C ASP A 160 -2.19 -7.42 1.58
N ASP A 161 -3.44 -7.02 1.72
CA ASP A 161 -4.15 -6.95 3.00
C ASP A 161 -4.94 -8.23 3.34
N ARG A 162 -4.98 -9.24 2.47
CA ARG A 162 -5.93 -10.37 2.58
C ARG A 162 -5.74 -11.16 3.85
N LEU A 163 -4.49 -11.51 4.17
CA LEU A 163 -4.15 -12.29 5.35
C LEU A 163 -4.49 -11.50 6.63
N TRP A 164 -4.17 -10.20 6.64
CA TRP A 164 -4.53 -9.31 7.75
C TRP A 164 -6.05 -9.24 7.94
N VAL A 165 -6.81 -8.96 6.88
CA VAL A 165 -8.27 -8.85 6.92
C VAL A 165 -8.92 -10.16 7.38
N ALA A 166 -8.41 -11.31 6.93
CA ALA A 166 -8.91 -12.62 7.35
C ALA A 166 -8.77 -12.83 8.87
N PHE A 167 -7.60 -12.56 9.45
CA PHE A 167 -7.37 -12.77 10.88
C PHE A 167 -7.95 -11.67 11.76
N TRP A 168 -7.88 -10.40 11.33
CA TRP A 168 -8.48 -9.28 12.04
C TRP A 168 -10.00 -9.42 12.15
N SER A 169 -10.67 -9.85 11.07
CA SER A 169 -12.10 -10.18 11.12
C SER A 169 -12.39 -11.43 11.96
N ALA A 170 -11.50 -12.43 11.95
CA ALA A 170 -11.67 -13.66 12.73
C ALA A 170 -11.60 -13.42 14.24
N ILE A 171 -10.68 -12.57 14.73
CA ILE A 171 -10.64 -12.20 16.16
C ILE A 171 -11.90 -11.40 16.57
N GLY A 172 -12.62 -10.81 15.61
CA GLY A 172 -13.93 -10.18 15.81
C GLY A 172 -14.97 -11.12 16.42
N LYS A 173 -14.86 -12.43 16.18
CA LYS A 173 -15.80 -13.47 16.63
C LYS A 173 -15.70 -13.79 18.13
N ARG A 174 -14.65 -13.33 18.83
CA ARG A 174 -14.38 -13.63 20.24
C ARG A 174 -13.84 -12.38 20.98
N PRO A 175 -14.54 -11.86 22.01
CA PRO A 175 -14.08 -10.68 22.75
C PRO A 175 -12.70 -10.83 23.41
N ALA A 176 -12.33 -12.05 23.81
CA ALA A 176 -11.05 -12.36 24.44
C ALA A 176 -9.93 -12.73 23.43
N ALA A 177 -10.16 -12.55 22.12
CA ALA A 177 -9.14 -12.82 21.11
C ALA A 177 -8.25 -11.61 20.83
N GLN A 178 -6.98 -11.87 20.49
CA GLN A 178 -5.93 -10.85 20.36
C GLN A 178 -5.10 -11.06 19.09
N MET A 179 -4.68 -9.95 18.47
CA MET A 179 -3.73 -9.90 17.37
C MET A 179 -2.39 -9.36 17.89
N ILE A 180 -1.30 -10.08 17.63
CA ILE A 180 0.07 -9.71 18.00
C ILE A 180 0.86 -9.62 16.71
N ALA A 181 1.11 -8.42 16.22
CA ALA A 181 1.89 -8.15 15.03
C ALA A 181 3.29 -7.71 15.42
N VAL A 182 4.30 -8.42 14.94
CA VAL A 182 5.70 -8.04 15.07
C VAL A 182 6.27 -7.83 13.68
N SER A 183 7.08 -6.79 13.50
CA SER A 183 7.56 -6.43 12.17
C SER A 183 8.90 -5.69 12.22
N MET A 184 9.65 -5.76 11.13
CA MET A 184 10.64 -4.72 10.82
C MET A 184 9.96 -3.48 10.24
N ALA A 185 10.65 -2.33 10.29
CA ALA A 185 10.23 -1.17 9.52
C ALA A 185 10.19 -1.50 8.02
N GLY A 186 9.17 -0.98 7.33
CA GLY A 186 8.97 -1.20 5.90
C GLY A 186 9.46 -0.03 5.04
N PHE A 187 9.12 -0.08 3.75
CA PHE A 187 9.39 0.99 2.79
C PHE A 187 8.16 1.47 2.02
N ASP A 188 7.10 0.66 1.99
CA ASP A 188 5.85 1.00 1.33
C ASP A 188 4.89 1.66 2.32
N PHE A 189 4.80 2.99 2.26
CA PHE A 189 3.89 3.80 3.08
C PHE A 189 2.41 3.68 2.71
N SER A 190 2.07 2.84 1.73
CA SER A 190 0.70 2.43 1.42
C SER A 190 0.38 1.00 1.86
N SER A 191 1.39 0.23 2.29
CA SER A 191 1.24 -1.16 2.71
C SER A 191 0.32 -1.29 3.94
N ILE A 192 -0.27 -2.48 4.09
CA ILE A 192 -1.05 -2.82 5.28
C ILE A 192 -0.21 -2.69 6.56
N GLY A 193 1.09 -2.98 6.50
CA GLY A 193 2.01 -2.79 7.63
C GLY A 193 2.09 -1.34 8.09
N TRP A 194 2.21 -0.39 7.16
CA TRP A 194 2.20 1.04 7.50
C TRP A 194 0.85 1.49 8.08
N GLN A 195 -0.25 1.05 7.46
CA GLN A 195 -1.60 1.40 7.90
C GLN A 195 -1.86 0.92 9.35
N VAL A 196 -1.53 -0.34 9.65
CA VAL A 196 -1.70 -0.93 10.98
C VAL A 196 -0.79 -0.27 12.00
N ARG A 197 0.47 0.00 11.63
CA ARG A 197 1.41 0.76 12.47
C ARG A 197 0.82 2.08 12.91
N GLU A 198 0.34 2.89 11.96
CA GLU A 198 -0.25 4.20 12.23
C GLU A 198 -1.53 4.10 13.05
N GLN A 199 -2.35 3.06 12.81
CA GLN A 199 -3.55 2.81 13.58
C GLN A 199 -3.21 2.46 15.05
N ALA A 200 -2.20 1.61 15.27
CA ALA A 200 -1.72 1.26 16.61
C ALA A 200 -1.16 2.49 17.33
N ALA A 201 -0.32 3.29 16.67
CA ALA A 201 0.28 4.49 17.26
C ALA A 201 -0.72 5.57 17.68
N LYS A 202 -1.91 5.61 17.05
CA LYS A 202 -2.94 6.64 17.31
C LYS A 202 -4.02 6.21 18.30
N SER A 203 -4.04 4.94 18.72
CA SER A 203 -5.11 4.38 19.54
C SER A 203 -4.57 3.91 20.89
N ASP A 204 -5.07 4.52 21.98
CA ASP A 204 -4.80 4.09 23.36
C ASP A 204 -5.27 2.66 23.68
N ARG A 205 -6.19 2.12 22.87
CA ARG A 205 -6.69 0.74 22.97
C ARG A 205 -5.72 -0.31 22.42
N PHE A 206 -4.66 0.12 21.74
CA PHE A 206 -3.68 -0.75 21.10
C PHE A 206 -2.33 -0.55 21.75
N TYR A 207 -1.55 -1.62 21.85
CA TYR A 207 -0.16 -1.51 22.23
C TYR A 207 0.64 -1.15 20.99
N PHE A 208 1.45 -0.10 21.10
CA PHE A 208 2.37 0.31 20.06
C PHE A 208 3.76 0.50 20.66
N HIS A 209 4.75 -0.18 20.07
CA HIS A 209 6.14 0.03 20.38
C HIS A 209 6.97 0.01 19.09
N SER A 210 7.93 0.92 18.98
CA SER A 210 8.92 0.95 17.90
C SER A 210 10.30 1.20 18.49
N ARG A 211 11.29 0.46 17.98
CA ARG A 211 12.70 0.62 18.36
C ARG A 211 13.44 1.65 17.50
N GLU A 212 12.72 2.48 16.77
CA GLU A 212 13.28 3.67 16.11
C GLU A 212 13.98 4.56 17.15
N GLY A 213 15.22 4.98 16.86
CA GLY A 213 16.01 5.81 17.78
C GLY A 213 16.51 5.14 19.06
N SER A 214 16.27 3.84 19.25
CA SER A 214 16.73 3.09 20.43
C SER A 214 18.20 2.63 20.34
N GLU A 215 18.78 2.16 21.44
CA GLU A 215 20.11 1.51 21.43
C GLU A 215 20.09 0.16 20.72
N LEU A 216 21.23 -0.34 20.23
CA LEU A 216 21.31 -1.68 19.65
C LEU A 216 21.03 -2.75 20.73
N ALA A 217 20.41 -3.86 20.34
CA ALA A 217 20.33 -5.01 21.24
C ALA A 217 21.74 -5.49 21.62
N PRO A 218 21.96 -5.97 22.86
CA PRO A 218 23.31 -6.21 23.39
C PRO A 218 24.05 -7.37 22.70
N TRP A 219 23.34 -8.23 21.97
CA TRP A 219 23.92 -9.31 21.16
C TRP A 219 24.30 -8.88 19.73
N LEU A 220 24.00 -7.63 19.34
CA LEU A 220 24.44 -7.06 18.07
C LEU A 220 25.72 -6.25 18.28
N ARG A 221 26.73 -6.46 17.44
CA ARG A 221 28.01 -5.75 17.55
C ARG A 221 27.96 -4.44 16.77
N ALA A 222 28.38 -3.35 17.40
CA ALA A 222 28.44 -2.04 16.75
C ALA A 222 29.38 -2.03 15.53
N GLU A 223 30.46 -2.80 15.55
CA GLU A 223 31.40 -2.94 14.43
C GLU A 223 30.73 -3.51 13.18
N ASP A 224 29.91 -4.56 13.33
CA ASP A 224 29.13 -5.14 12.22
C ASP A 224 28.14 -4.12 11.65
N MET A 225 27.56 -3.27 12.51
CA MET A 225 26.64 -2.23 12.07
C MET A 225 27.35 -1.13 11.30
N GLU A 226 28.59 -0.79 11.65
CA GLU A 226 29.37 0.20 10.90
C GLU A 226 29.80 -0.35 9.53
N GLU A 227 30.17 -1.64 9.45
CA GLU A 227 30.43 -2.31 8.18
C GLU A 227 29.18 -2.32 7.27
N GLN A 228 28.01 -2.65 7.83
CA GLN A 228 26.75 -2.59 7.12
C GLN A 228 26.40 -1.15 6.69
N ARG A 229 26.68 -0.15 7.52
CA ARG A 229 26.47 1.28 7.19
C ARG A 229 27.31 1.73 6.01
N ALA A 230 28.55 1.25 5.93
CA ALA A 230 29.47 1.60 4.84
C ALA A 230 29.12 0.92 3.50
N THR A 231 28.35 -0.18 3.52
CA THR A 231 28.12 -1.03 2.35
C THR A 231 26.67 -1.01 1.84
N LEU A 232 25.68 -0.87 2.72
CA LEU A 232 24.27 -0.79 2.35
C LEU A 232 23.90 0.59 1.81
N HIS A 233 22.82 0.64 1.02
CA HIS A 233 22.18 1.90 0.71
C HIS A 233 21.65 2.56 2.00
N PRO A 234 21.74 3.90 2.18
CA PRO A 234 21.30 4.56 3.41
C PRO A 234 19.87 4.25 3.83
N ALA A 235 18.95 4.11 2.86
CA ALA A 235 17.56 3.73 3.14
C ALA A 235 17.43 2.30 3.69
N ASP A 236 18.18 1.33 3.14
CA ASP A 236 18.17 -0.05 3.62
C ASP A 236 18.81 -0.17 5.00
N TYR A 237 19.90 0.55 5.23
CA TYR A 237 20.53 0.62 6.54
C TYR A 237 19.55 1.16 7.60
N ALA A 238 18.91 2.28 7.30
CA ALA A 238 17.92 2.88 8.19
C ALA A 238 16.73 1.96 8.48
N ARG A 239 16.22 1.28 7.45
CA ARG A 239 15.14 0.31 7.60
C ARG A 239 15.54 -0.85 8.52
N PHE A 240 16.65 -1.53 8.21
CA PHE A 240 17.02 -2.77 8.89
C PHE A 240 17.68 -2.54 10.26
N TRP A 241 18.47 -1.48 10.40
CA TRP A 241 19.33 -1.27 11.57
C TRP A 241 19.00 -0.02 12.38
N GLU A 242 18.23 0.93 11.85
CA GLU A 242 17.70 2.07 12.64
C GLU A 242 16.23 1.87 13.03
N CYS A 243 15.57 0.84 12.51
CA CYS A 243 14.13 0.58 12.69
C CYS A 243 13.24 1.70 12.13
N ARG A 244 13.72 2.39 11.10
CA ARG A 244 13.06 3.57 10.56
C ARG A 244 12.37 3.24 9.25
N TRP A 245 11.11 3.65 9.11
CA TRP A 245 10.44 3.56 7.81
C TRP A 245 11.09 4.52 6.82
N THR A 246 11.42 4.02 5.64
CA THR A 246 12.15 4.79 4.61
C THR A 246 11.51 4.64 3.26
N GLN A 247 11.61 5.67 2.43
CA GLN A 247 11.21 5.53 1.03
C GLN A 247 12.17 4.62 0.27
N ALA A 248 11.66 3.92 -0.73
CA ALA A 248 12.47 3.06 -1.59
C ALA A 248 13.57 3.87 -2.29
N ALA A 249 14.71 3.23 -2.57
CA ALA A 249 15.75 3.86 -3.36
C ALA A 249 15.19 4.24 -4.76
N GLY A 250 15.35 5.50 -5.13
CA GLY A 250 14.82 6.03 -6.39
C GLY A 250 13.33 6.41 -6.36
N THR A 251 12.69 6.54 -5.20
CA THR A 251 11.31 7.05 -5.08
C THR A 251 11.07 8.28 -5.96
N TRP A 252 10.00 8.23 -6.77
CA TRP A 252 9.65 9.29 -7.70
C TRP A 252 8.98 10.46 -6.99
N ILE A 253 7.97 10.20 -6.15
CA ILE A 253 7.29 11.21 -5.32
C ILE A 253 7.40 10.79 -3.86
N SER A 254 7.92 11.69 -3.02
CA SER A 254 8.07 11.42 -1.59
C SER A 254 6.70 11.46 -0.89
N LYS A 255 6.57 10.76 0.25
CA LYS A 255 5.39 10.82 1.11
C LYS A 255 5.07 12.26 1.52
N GLU A 256 6.09 13.04 1.85
CA GLU A 256 5.96 14.43 2.26
C GLU A 256 5.41 15.30 1.10
N MET A 257 5.88 15.06 -0.12
CA MET A 257 5.36 15.74 -1.32
C MET A 257 3.89 15.38 -1.57
N TYR A 258 3.53 14.09 -1.41
CA TYR A 258 2.17 13.63 -1.61
C TYR A 258 1.22 14.17 -0.53
N ASP A 259 1.61 14.08 0.75
CA ASP A 259 0.83 14.59 1.88
C ASP A 259 0.61 16.10 1.78
N ALA A 260 1.58 16.85 1.26
CA ALA A 260 1.42 18.28 1.02
C ALA A 260 0.43 18.61 -0.11
N ALA A 261 0.16 17.66 -1.02
CA ALA A 261 -0.83 17.81 -2.08
C ALA A 261 -2.23 17.32 -1.66
N GLU A 262 -2.33 16.34 -0.75
CA GLU A 262 -3.58 15.77 -0.23
C GLU A 262 -4.25 16.70 0.80
N VAL A 263 -4.70 17.86 0.35
CA VAL A 263 -5.30 18.92 1.20
C VAL A 263 -6.72 19.32 0.76
N GLY A 264 -7.22 18.73 -0.35
CA GLY A 264 -8.54 19.01 -0.90
C GLY A 264 -9.64 18.07 -0.40
N ALA A 265 -10.86 18.35 -0.83
CA ALA A 265 -12.00 17.44 -0.70
C ALA A 265 -12.65 17.28 -2.08
N GLU A 266 -13.23 16.12 -2.35
CA GLU A 266 -13.86 15.87 -3.64
C GLU A 266 -15.11 16.77 -3.82
N PRO A 267 -15.13 17.67 -4.83
CA PRO A 267 -16.25 18.56 -5.07
C PRO A 267 -17.50 17.82 -5.61
N ARG A 268 -18.69 18.34 -5.29
CA ARG A 268 -19.96 17.82 -5.83
C ARG A 268 -20.20 18.13 -7.30
N GLY A 269 -19.45 19.05 -7.89
CA GLY A 269 -19.57 19.42 -9.31
C GLY A 269 -18.68 20.62 -9.64
N GLY A 270 -18.70 21.03 -10.91
CA GLY A 270 -17.87 22.13 -11.38
C GLY A 270 -18.43 23.50 -11.03
N GLU A 271 -17.54 24.48 -10.92
CA GLU A 271 -17.85 25.89 -10.76
C GLU A 271 -17.66 26.62 -12.10
N GLN A 272 -18.58 27.54 -12.41
CA GLN A 272 -18.63 28.21 -13.72
C GLN A 272 -17.37 29.03 -14.05
N GLN A 273 -16.58 29.42 -13.05
CA GLN A 273 -15.37 30.21 -13.22
C GLN A 273 -14.17 29.41 -13.72
N PHE A 274 -14.22 28.08 -13.62
CA PHE A 274 -13.12 27.20 -13.97
C PHE A 274 -13.36 26.48 -15.30
N THR A 275 -12.25 26.09 -15.93
CA THR A 275 -12.27 25.24 -17.13
C THR A 275 -11.75 23.87 -16.75
N TYR A 276 -12.58 22.86 -16.96
CA TYR A 276 -12.29 21.49 -16.56
C TYR A 276 -11.76 20.66 -17.73
N TYR A 277 -10.81 19.79 -17.43
CA TYR A 277 -10.19 18.88 -18.38
C TYR A 277 -10.24 17.45 -17.85
N GLY A 278 -10.69 16.53 -18.69
CA GLY A 278 -10.83 15.14 -18.36
C GLY A 278 -9.80 14.27 -19.06
N ALA A 279 -9.49 13.14 -18.44
CA ALA A 279 -8.67 12.09 -19.02
C ALA A 279 -9.21 10.71 -18.65
N VAL A 280 -9.03 9.75 -19.55
CA VAL A 280 -9.41 8.37 -19.36
C VAL A 280 -8.23 7.48 -19.73
N ASP A 281 -7.73 6.73 -18.76
CA ASP A 281 -6.83 5.60 -19.00
C ASP A 281 -7.66 4.30 -18.97
N VAL A 282 -7.57 3.46 -20.00
CA VAL A 282 -8.50 2.34 -20.20
C VAL A 282 -7.80 1.00 -20.00
N GLY A 283 -8.09 0.38 -18.85
CA GLY A 283 -7.81 -1.02 -18.53
C GLY A 283 -9.10 -1.85 -18.42
N LEU A 284 -9.18 -2.99 -19.12
CA LEU A 284 -10.41 -3.80 -19.19
C LEU A 284 -10.45 -4.99 -18.23
N VAL A 285 -9.29 -5.54 -17.83
CA VAL A 285 -9.21 -6.84 -17.16
C VAL A 285 -8.18 -6.86 -16.05
N HIS A 286 -6.92 -6.57 -16.38
CA HIS A 286 -5.82 -6.59 -15.43
C HIS A 286 -5.62 -5.19 -14.84
N ASP A 287 -5.39 -4.23 -15.72
CA ASP A 287 -5.33 -2.81 -15.37
C ASP A 287 -6.75 -2.25 -15.12
N ALA A 288 -6.85 -1.25 -14.26
CA ALA A 288 -8.09 -0.53 -14.02
C ALA A 288 -8.36 0.48 -15.15
N THR A 289 -9.63 0.79 -15.40
CA THR A 289 -9.97 2.02 -16.12
C THR A 289 -10.07 3.16 -15.11
N ALA A 290 -9.25 4.20 -15.29
CA ALA A 290 -9.23 5.38 -14.44
C ALA A 290 -9.74 6.61 -15.20
N VAL A 291 -10.67 7.36 -14.59
CA VAL A 291 -11.28 8.57 -15.17
C VAL A 291 -11.01 9.76 -14.26
N ALA A 292 -10.18 10.69 -14.70
CA ALA A 292 -9.79 11.88 -13.93
C ALA A 292 -10.41 13.15 -14.52
N VAL A 293 -10.78 14.10 -13.66
CA VAL A 293 -11.17 15.47 -14.04
C VAL A 293 -10.37 16.46 -13.19
N CYS A 294 -9.74 17.43 -13.84
CA CYS A 294 -8.98 18.48 -13.16
C CYS A 294 -9.33 19.86 -13.70
N HIS A 295 -9.07 20.89 -12.89
CA HIS A 295 -9.01 22.28 -13.34
C HIS A 295 -7.72 22.97 -12.88
N LEU A 296 -7.52 24.18 -13.40
CA LEU A 296 -6.47 25.10 -12.95
C LEU A 296 -7.10 26.22 -12.13
N ASP A 297 -6.75 26.32 -10.86
CA ASP A 297 -7.05 27.45 -9.98
C ASP A 297 -5.77 28.25 -9.69
N GLY A 298 -5.70 29.46 -10.25
CA GLY A 298 -4.47 30.25 -10.23
C GLY A 298 -3.30 29.52 -10.91
N ASP A 299 -2.29 29.14 -10.12
CA ASP A 299 -1.14 28.35 -10.56
C ASP A 299 -1.15 26.89 -10.06
N ARG A 300 -2.27 26.46 -9.45
CA ARG A 300 -2.44 25.12 -8.89
C ARG A 300 -3.39 24.29 -9.77
N VAL A 301 -3.01 23.06 -10.03
CA VAL A 301 -3.89 22.06 -10.61
C VAL A 301 -4.66 21.39 -9.48
N VAL A 302 -5.98 21.33 -9.60
CA VAL A 302 -6.86 20.68 -8.63
C VAL A 302 -7.45 19.42 -9.29
N LEU A 303 -7.35 18.28 -8.61
CA LEU A 303 -8.07 17.06 -8.99
C LEU A 303 -9.49 17.13 -8.42
N ASP A 304 -10.48 17.23 -9.30
CA ASP A 304 -11.89 17.39 -8.94
C ASP A 304 -12.65 16.07 -8.87
N HIS A 305 -12.22 15.08 -9.64
CA HIS A 305 -12.83 13.76 -9.63
C HIS A 305 -11.83 12.72 -10.12
N LEU A 306 -11.89 11.53 -9.52
CA LEU A 306 -11.13 10.37 -9.94
C LEU A 306 -11.97 9.12 -9.68
N ALA A 307 -12.34 8.42 -10.74
CA ALA A 307 -13.11 7.19 -10.66
C ALA A 307 -12.27 5.98 -11.10
N THR A 308 -12.47 4.87 -10.40
CA THR A 308 -11.86 3.56 -10.71
C THR A 308 -12.93 2.58 -11.18
N LEU A 309 -12.72 1.96 -12.34
CA LEU A 309 -13.50 0.82 -12.81
C LEU A 309 -12.57 -0.39 -12.95
N GLN A 310 -12.71 -1.37 -12.07
CA GLN A 310 -11.87 -2.58 -12.07
C GLN A 310 -12.57 -3.75 -12.77
N GLY A 311 -11.99 -4.23 -13.86
CA GLY A 311 -12.44 -5.41 -14.58
C GLY A 311 -11.85 -6.71 -14.05
N SER A 312 -12.34 -7.82 -14.58
CA SER A 312 -11.81 -9.17 -14.36
C SER A 312 -11.93 -10.00 -15.64
N ARG A 313 -11.24 -11.15 -15.72
CA ARG A 313 -11.34 -12.02 -16.91
C ARG A 313 -12.78 -12.54 -17.16
N SER A 314 -13.53 -12.76 -16.09
CA SER A 314 -14.92 -13.22 -16.14
C SER A 314 -15.92 -12.08 -16.37
N ASN A 315 -15.56 -10.87 -15.99
CA ASN A 315 -16.40 -9.68 -16.12
C ASN A 315 -15.50 -8.46 -16.43
N PRO A 316 -15.09 -8.27 -17.70
CA PRO A 316 -14.27 -7.13 -18.10
C PRO A 316 -15.04 -5.82 -17.95
N VAL A 317 -14.34 -4.69 -17.83
CA VAL A 317 -14.97 -3.36 -17.85
C VAL A 317 -15.66 -3.17 -19.20
N GLU A 318 -16.95 -2.83 -19.16
CA GLU A 318 -17.70 -2.48 -20.36
C GLU A 318 -17.43 -1.04 -20.77
N LEU A 319 -16.97 -0.82 -22.00
CA LEU A 319 -16.70 0.52 -22.52
C LEU A 319 -17.94 1.43 -22.52
N GLY A 320 -19.14 0.85 -22.62
CA GLY A 320 -20.40 1.61 -22.51
C GLY A 320 -20.55 2.30 -21.14
N VAL A 321 -20.15 1.64 -20.05
CA VAL A 321 -20.16 2.23 -18.70
C VAL A 321 -19.18 3.39 -18.60
N VAL A 322 -17.99 3.26 -19.23
CA VAL A 322 -16.99 4.34 -19.31
C VAL A 322 -17.55 5.54 -20.07
N GLU A 323 -18.26 5.30 -21.18
CA GLU A 323 -18.90 6.36 -21.97
C GLU A 323 -19.98 7.10 -21.18
N GLU A 324 -20.83 6.36 -20.45
CA GLU A 324 -21.86 6.95 -19.59
C GLU A 324 -21.26 7.83 -18.49
N LEU A 325 -20.22 7.34 -17.81
CA LEU A 325 -19.51 8.11 -16.78
C LEU A 325 -18.89 9.39 -17.36
N VAL A 326 -18.26 9.33 -18.53
CA VAL A 326 -17.70 10.52 -19.19
C VAL A 326 -18.78 11.54 -19.54
N LEU A 327 -19.96 11.09 -19.97
CA LEU A 327 -21.09 11.99 -20.25
C LEU A 327 -21.64 12.63 -18.98
N GLU A 328 -21.80 11.85 -17.91
CA GLU A 328 -22.22 12.35 -16.60
C GLU A 328 -21.24 13.43 -16.10
N LEU A 329 -19.94 13.13 -16.10
CA LEU A 329 -18.91 14.06 -15.65
C LEU A 329 -18.81 15.29 -16.55
N SER A 330 -19.03 15.14 -17.86
CA SER A 330 -19.11 16.27 -18.78
C SER A 330 -20.26 17.22 -18.42
N GLN A 331 -21.40 16.69 -17.98
CA GLN A 331 -22.52 17.52 -17.51
C GLN A 331 -22.24 18.12 -16.13
N ARG A 332 -21.72 17.32 -15.19
CA ARG A 332 -21.45 17.71 -13.80
C ARG A 332 -20.36 18.79 -13.68
N PHE A 333 -19.32 18.71 -14.51
CA PHE A 333 -18.16 19.61 -14.46
C PHE A 333 -18.04 20.53 -15.68
N GLN A 334 -18.92 20.41 -16.68
CA GLN A 334 -18.79 21.17 -17.95
C GLN A 334 -17.40 20.98 -18.58
N VAL A 335 -16.93 19.71 -18.60
CA VAL A 335 -15.56 19.36 -19.03
C VAL A 335 -15.33 19.81 -20.46
N SER A 336 -14.35 20.68 -20.67
CA SER A 336 -14.08 21.29 -21.98
C SER A 336 -13.35 20.38 -22.95
N LYS A 337 -12.58 19.40 -22.44
CA LYS A 337 -11.88 18.43 -23.27
C LYS A 337 -11.57 17.13 -22.51
N TRP A 338 -11.69 16.01 -23.21
CA TRP A 338 -11.37 14.66 -22.78
C TRP A 338 -10.26 14.07 -23.64
N ILE A 339 -9.27 13.45 -22.99
CA ILE A 339 -8.24 12.65 -23.65
C ILE A 339 -8.38 11.18 -23.22
N PHE A 340 -8.55 10.29 -24.19
CA PHE A 340 -8.52 8.84 -23.98
C PHE A 340 -7.14 8.30 -24.36
N GLU A 341 -6.46 7.64 -23.42
CA GLU A 341 -5.17 6.98 -23.67
C GLU A 341 -5.38 5.46 -23.81
N SER A 342 -5.97 5.01 -24.91
CA SER A 342 -6.00 3.58 -25.23
C SER A 342 -6.35 3.30 -26.69
N PRO A 343 -5.63 2.36 -27.34
CA PRO A 343 -6.02 1.83 -28.66
C PRO A 343 -7.43 1.25 -28.69
N GLN A 344 -7.85 0.67 -27.58
CA GLN A 344 -9.07 -0.12 -27.49
C GLN A 344 -10.32 0.79 -27.40
N ALA A 345 -10.12 2.07 -27.07
CA ALA A 345 -11.18 3.05 -26.88
C ALA A 345 -11.60 3.80 -28.16
N VAL A 346 -11.03 3.49 -29.34
CA VAL A 346 -11.31 4.23 -30.58
C VAL A 346 -12.81 4.29 -30.90
N GLY A 347 -13.53 3.17 -30.72
CA GLY A 347 -14.98 3.15 -30.94
C GLY A 347 -15.75 4.03 -29.94
N SER A 348 -15.34 4.03 -28.68
CA SER A 348 -15.93 4.87 -27.62
C SER A 348 -15.70 6.35 -27.89
N VAL A 349 -14.48 6.72 -28.30
CA VAL A 349 -14.15 8.09 -28.69
C VAL A 349 -15.05 8.57 -29.83
N GLN A 350 -15.23 7.77 -30.89
CA GLN A 350 -16.12 8.14 -32.00
C GLN A 350 -17.57 8.37 -31.55
N ARG A 351 -18.11 7.49 -30.69
CA ARG A 351 -19.47 7.66 -30.13
C ARG A 351 -19.58 8.90 -29.26
N LEU A 352 -18.61 9.16 -28.39
CA LEU A 352 -18.59 10.35 -27.54
C LEU A 352 -18.43 11.63 -28.35
N GLN A 353 -17.64 11.63 -29.42
CA GLN A 353 -17.53 12.75 -30.35
C GLN A 353 -18.86 13.12 -31.02
N GLN A 354 -19.75 12.15 -31.25
CA GLN A 354 -21.10 12.43 -31.77
C GLN A 354 -22.00 13.13 -30.75
N ARG A 355 -21.77 12.90 -29.45
CA ARG A 355 -22.61 13.45 -28.37
C ARG A 355 -22.07 14.74 -27.76
N LEU A 356 -20.75 14.86 -27.67
CA LEU A 356 -20.02 15.97 -27.03
C LEU A 356 -19.38 16.89 -28.08
N GLY A 357 -18.84 16.32 -29.15
CA GLY A 357 -18.20 17.04 -30.25
C GLY A 357 -16.77 16.57 -30.51
N VAL A 358 -16.35 16.64 -31.77
CA VAL A 358 -15.05 16.12 -32.24
C VAL A 358 -13.86 16.79 -31.58
N GLN A 359 -13.96 18.09 -31.25
CA GLN A 359 -12.88 18.84 -30.59
C GLN A 359 -12.81 18.59 -29.08
N GLN A 360 -13.91 18.13 -28.49
CA GLN A 360 -14.03 17.91 -27.05
C GLN A 360 -13.51 16.53 -26.64
N VAL A 361 -13.47 15.54 -27.53
CA VAL A 361 -13.03 14.18 -27.18
C VAL A 361 -11.98 13.72 -28.17
N VAL A 362 -10.77 13.40 -27.68
CA VAL A 362 -9.63 13.01 -28.52
C VAL A 362 -8.94 11.76 -27.98
N SER A 363 -8.40 10.95 -28.89
CA SER A 363 -7.52 9.83 -28.54
C SER A 363 -6.06 10.29 -28.49
N ARG A 364 -5.31 9.75 -27.54
CA ARG A 364 -3.85 9.87 -27.42
C ARG A 364 -3.24 8.47 -27.45
N TRP A 365 -2.05 8.38 -28.03
CA TRP A 365 -1.26 7.16 -28.06
C TRP A 365 -0.02 7.34 -27.19
N PRO A 366 0.22 6.46 -26.20
CA PRO A 366 1.37 6.59 -25.33
C PRO A 366 2.66 6.28 -26.11
N THR A 367 3.59 7.21 -26.06
CA THR A 367 4.98 7.02 -26.53
C THR A 367 5.94 7.20 -25.36
N SER A 368 7.18 6.73 -25.50
CA SER A 368 8.20 6.95 -24.45
C SER A 368 8.45 8.44 -24.16
N GLY A 369 8.30 9.32 -25.16
CA GLY A 369 8.48 10.76 -24.98
C GLY A 369 7.31 11.42 -24.24
N THR A 370 6.07 11.06 -24.60
CA THR A 370 4.87 11.60 -23.96
C THR A 370 4.73 11.12 -22.52
N GLN A 371 5.13 9.88 -22.23
CA GLN A 371 5.18 9.35 -20.86
C GLN A 371 6.23 10.08 -20.01
N ALA A 372 7.45 10.27 -20.53
CA ALA A 372 8.48 11.03 -19.80
C ALA A 372 8.04 12.48 -19.52
N ALA A 373 7.34 13.13 -20.46
CA ALA A 373 6.80 14.47 -20.25
C ALA A 373 5.69 14.50 -19.18
N LEU A 374 4.80 13.50 -19.19
CA LEU A 374 3.71 13.34 -18.21
C LEU A 374 4.27 13.21 -16.79
N PHE A 375 5.14 12.23 -16.54
CA PHE A 375 5.76 12.02 -15.23
C PHE A 375 6.64 13.21 -14.83
N GLY A 376 7.39 13.80 -15.77
CA GLY A 376 8.18 15.01 -15.49
C GLY A 376 7.30 16.20 -15.09
N ASN A 377 6.11 16.35 -15.66
CA ASN A 377 5.18 17.42 -15.32
C ASN A 377 4.55 17.21 -13.94
N LEU A 378 4.03 16.00 -13.68
CA LEU A 378 3.48 15.66 -12.37
C LEU A 378 4.51 15.85 -11.25
N TYR A 379 5.76 15.42 -11.46
CA TYR A 379 6.83 15.65 -10.49
C TYR A 379 6.97 17.14 -10.13
N ARG A 380 6.99 18.03 -11.13
CA ARG A 380 7.06 19.48 -10.89
C ARG A 380 5.84 20.00 -10.14
N LEU A 381 4.64 19.46 -10.38
CA LEU A 381 3.44 19.88 -9.66
C LEU A 381 3.50 19.49 -8.18
N PHE A 382 3.89 18.25 -7.88
CA PHE A 382 4.12 17.81 -6.50
C PHE A 382 5.24 18.62 -5.81
N ALA A 383 6.42 18.68 -6.42
CA ALA A 383 7.61 19.30 -5.82
C ALA A 383 7.45 20.80 -5.56
N ASN A 384 6.61 21.50 -6.32
CA ASN A 384 6.37 22.93 -6.13
C ASN A 384 5.06 23.24 -5.39
N HIS A 385 4.41 22.24 -4.77
CA HIS A 385 3.12 22.41 -4.08
C HIS A 385 2.03 23.04 -4.94
N ARG A 386 1.99 22.67 -6.23
CA ARG A 386 1.04 23.14 -7.24
C ARG A 386 -0.01 22.11 -7.62
N LEU A 387 -0.13 21.03 -6.85
CA LEU A 387 -1.15 20.02 -7.02
C LEU A 387 -2.02 19.97 -5.76
N VAL A 388 -3.34 19.93 -5.94
CA VAL A 388 -4.31 19.73 -4.87
C VAL A 388 -5.08 18.45 -5.17
N LEU A 389 -5.03 17.51 -4.24
CA LEU A 389 -5.67 16.21 -4.30
C LEU A 389 -6.67 16.09 -3.14
N PHE A 390 -7.79 15.40 -3.38
CA PHE A 390 -8.60 14.84 -2.31
C PHE A 390 -8.08 13.43 -1.95
N PRO A 391 -8.36 12.92 -0.74
CA PRO A 391 -7.91 11.59 -0.34
C PRO A 391 -8.42 10.50 -1.28
N HIS A 392 -7.49 9.78 -1.93
CA HIS A 392 -7.82 8.68 -2.84
C HIS A 392 -6.81 7.54 -2.71
N GLU A 393 -7.26 6.41 -2.15
CA GLU A 393 -6.39 5.30 -1.72
C GLU A 393 -5.54 4.70 -2.85
N GLN A 394 -6.16 4.43 -4.01
CA GLN A 394 -5.43 3.79 -5.13
C GLN A 394 -4.38 4.74 -5.72
N LEU A 395 -4.76 5.98 -6.05
CA LEU A 395 -3.80 7.01 -6.46
C LEU A 395 -2.63 7.16 -5.48
N ARG A 396 -2.90 7.20 -4.16
CA ARG A 396 -1.84 7.30 -3.14
C ARG A 396 -0.90 6.10 -3.20
N ARG A 397 -1.46 4.89 -3.28
CA ARG A 397 -0.70 3.65 -3.43
C ARG A 397 0.18 3.66 -4.68
N GLU A 398 -0.38 4.03 -5.83
CA GLU A 398 0.36 4.10 -7.09
C GLU A 398 1.52 5.10 -6.98
N VAL A 399 1.23 6.37 -6.65
CA VAL A 399 2.25 7.43 -6.61
C VAL A 399 3.41 7.11 -5.67
N LEU A 400 3.14 6.57 -4.48
CA LEU A 400 4.17 6.27 -3.48
C LEU A 400 4.99 5.02 -3.80
N ASN A 401 4.49 4.13 -4.67
CA ASN A 401 5.21 2.93 -5.12
C ASN A 401 6.00 3.13 -6.42
N LEU A 402 5.88 4.29 -7.08
CA LEU A 402 6.64 4.59 -8.29
C LEU A 402 8.09 4.98 -7.97
N VAL A 403 9.03 4.42 -8.72
CA VAL A 403 10.47 4.69 -8.64
C VAL A 403 11.05 5.05 -9.99
N THR A 404 12.12 5.83 -9.98
CA THR A 404 12.88 6.18 -11.17
C THR A 404 14.02 5.17 -11.37
N ARG A 405 14.03 4.50 -12.52
CA ARG A 405 15.12 3.58 -12.93
C ARG A 405 15.72 4.00 -14.27
N VAL A 406 17.00 3.71 -14.46
CA VAL A 406 17.67 3.89 -15.76
C VAL A 406 17.44 2.66 -16.62
N VAL A 407 16.67 2.81 -17.70
CA VAL A 407 16.38 1.73 -18.66
C VAL A 407 16.88 2.16 -20.03
N GLY A 408 17.89 1.46 -20.56
CA GLY A 408 18.50 1.80 -21.85
C GLY A 408 19.15 3.18 -21.88
N GLY A 409 19.76 3.61 -20.76
CA GLY A 409 20.43 4.91 -20.63
C GLY A 409 19.50 6.12 -20.45
N ARG A 410 18.18 5.90 -20.31
CA ARG A 410 17.20 6.95 -20.03
C ARG A 410 16.50 6.69 -18.69
N MET A 411 16.25 7.74 -17.92
CA MET A 411 15.45 7.62 -16.72
C MET A 411 13.97 7.39 -17.09
N LYS A 412 13.37 6.38 -16.50
CA LYS A 412 11.95 6.06 -16.60
C LYS A 412 11.37 5.90 -15.21
N VAL A 413 10.15 6.37 -15.04
CA VAL A 413 9.33 6.04 -13.88
C VAL A 413 8.73 4.66 -14.12
N VAL A 414 8.94 3.75 -13.17
CA VAL A 414 8.52 2.35 -13.21
C VAL A 414 8.04 1.95 -11.83
N ASP A 415 7.30 0.85 -11.76
CA ASP A 415 6.78 0.34 -10.49
C ASP A 415 7.91 -0.28 -9.66
N SER A 416 7.93 0.01 -8.36
CA SER A 416 8.83 -0.67 -7.42
C SER A 416 8.34 -2.07 -7.04
N SER A 417 7.04 -2.31 -7.20
CA SER A 417 6.30 -3.54 -6.88
C SER A 417 5.24 -3.82 -7.96
N ALA A 418 4.41 -4.86 -7.82
CA ALA A 418 3.32 -5.17 -8.77
C ALA A 418 2.11 -4.22 -8.58
N VAL A 419 2.33 -2.92 -8.74
CA VAL A 419 1.31 -1.87 -8.62
C VAL A 419 1.09 -1.25 -10.00
N HIS A 420 -0.16 -0.98 -10.37
CA HIS A 420 -0.54 -0.37 -11.65
C HIS A 420 -0.28 1.15 -11.65
N GLN A 421 -0.40 1.82 -12.80
CA GLN A 421 -0.13 3.26 -12.94
C GLN A 421 -1.34 4.06 -13.44
N ASP A 422 -2.51 3.42 -13.49
CA ASP A 422 -3.66 3.87 -14.27
C ASP A 422 -4.19 5.23 -13.76
N HIS A 423 -4.24 5.41 -12.43
CA HIS A 423 -4.70 6.66 -11.82
C HIS A 423 -3.68 7.77 -12.00
N VAL A 424 -2.39 7.46 -11.89
CA VAL A 424 -1.30 8.43 -12.10
C VAL A 424 -1.28 8.90 -13.56
N VAL A 425 -1.48 8.00 -14.51
CA VAL A 425 -1.55 8.32 -15.94
C VAL A 425 -2.78 9.19 -16.22
N ALA A 426 -3.97 8.79 -15.76
CA ALA A 426 -5.19 9.59 -15.94
C ALA A 426 -5.05 11.00 -15.33
N LEU A 427 -4.58 11.11 -14.09
CA LEU A 427 -4.27 12.40 -13.44
C LEU A 427 -3.26 13.22 -14.24
N GLY A 428 -2.18 12.59 -14.69
CA GLY A 428 -1.11 13.25 -15.44
C GLY A 428 -1.57 13.85 -16.75
N ILE A 429 -2.43 13.13 -17.49
CA ILE A 429 -3.00 13.62 -18.75
C ILE A 429 -3.97 14.78 -18.49
N ALA A 430 -4.84 14.68 -17.49
CA ALA A 430 -5.76 15.77 -17.14
C ALA A 430 -5.01 17.02 -16.66
N ALA A 431 -4.00 16.86 -15.81
CA ALA A 431 -3.14 17.93 -15.30
C ALA A 431 -2.31 18.59 -16.42
N GLU A 432 -1.77 17.81 -17.35
CA GLU A 432 -1.01 18.34 -18.49
C GLU A 432 -1.88 19.29 -19.35
N GLN A 433 -3.15 18.97 -19.55
CA GLN A 433 -4.09 19.83 -20.28
C GLN A 433 -4.34 21.16 -19.55
N CYS A 434 -4.42 21.14 -18.23
CA CYS A 434 -4.60 22.34 -17.41
C CYS A 434 -3.43 23.32 -17.58
N VAL A 435 -2.20 22.81 -17.65
CA VAL A 435 -0.96 23.61 -17.71
C VAL A 435 -0.62 24.06 -19.14
N ASN A 436 -0.88 23.23 -20.16
CA ASN A 436 -0.49 23.49 -21.56
C ASN A 436 -1.45 24.41 -22.34
N ARG A 437 -2.00 25.45 -21.70
CA ARG A 437 -2.81 26.51 -22.34
C ARG A 437 -1.99 27.33 -23.36
N LYS A 438 -1.62 26.75 -24.51
CA LYS A 438 -1.14 27.55 -25.65
C LYS A 438 -2.34 28.30 -26.27
N SER A 439 -2.39 29.59 -25.97
CA SER A 439 -2.81 30.72 -26.84
C SER A 439 -4.06 30.52 -27.70
N ALA A 440 -5.25 30.69 -27.13
CA ALA A 440 -6.44 31.06 -27.90
C ALA A 440 -6.58 32.59 -27.91
N THR A 441 -5.67 33.29 -28.58
CA THR A 441 -5.90 34.70 -28.94
C THR A 441 -6.95 34.70 -30.04
N VAL A 442 -8.18 35.05 -29.68
CA VAL A 442 -9.25 35.31 -30.65
C VAL A 442 -8.83 36.52 -31.48
N VAL A 443 -8.33 36.30 -32.68
CA VAL A 443 -8.32 37.34 -33.71
C VAL A 443 -9.75 37.39 -34.25
N PRO A 444 -10.48 38.51 -34.13
CA PRO A 444 -11.84 38.60 -34.66
C PRO A 444 -11.78 38.42 -36.19
N PRO A 445 -12.77 37.75 -36.80
CA PRO A 445 -12.77 37.51 -38.23
C PRO A 445 -12.84 38.86 -38.97
N VAL A 446 -11.82 39.13 -39.79
CA VAL A 446 -11.88 40.18 -40.79
C VAL A 446 -13.02 39.83 -41.74
N LEU A 447 -14.06 40.67 -41.74
CA LEU A 447 -15.17 40.63 -42.70
C LEU A 447 -14.60 40.83 -44.13
N MET A 448 -14.31 39.73 -44.82
CA MET A 448 -14.16 39.77 -46.27
C MET A 448 -15.55 39.68 -46.92
N PHE A 449 -16.00 40.81 -47.44
CA PHE A 449 -17.11 40.93 -48.37
C PHE A 449 -16.92 39.95 -49.55
N ARG A 450 -17.90 39.07 -49.79
CA ARG A 450 -18.02 38.31 -51.04
C ARG A 450 -18.78 39.17 -52.07
N PRO A 451 -18.24 39.42 -53.27
CA PRO A 451 -19.06 39.91 -54.38
C PRO A 451 -19.89 38.75 -54.95
N SER A 452 -21.12 39.06 -55.36
CA SER A 452 -22.09 38.12 -55.90
C SER A 452 -21.69 37.60 -57.29
N VAL A 453 -22.01 36.33 -57.54
CA VAL A 453 -21.93 35.71 -58.86
C VAL A 453 -23.11 36.17 -59.72
N ALA A 454 -22.82 36.81 -60.85
CA ALA A 454 -23.75 36.96 -61.96
C ALA A 454 -22.96 36.84 -63.26
N SER A 455 -23.40 35.91 -64.14
CA SER A 455 -23.35 35.91 -65.62
C SER A 455 -22.04 36.30 -66.33
N LEU A 456 -21.55 35.72 -67.42
CA LEU A 456 -21.92 34.66 -68.37
C LEU A 456 -20.82 34.76 -69.47
N THR A 457 -20.71 33.74 -70.31
CA THR A 457 -20.17 33.76 -71.70
C THR A 457 -18.66 33.88 -71.97
N SER A 458 -18.14 32.79 -72.54
CA SER A 458 -17.22 32.65 -73.70
C SER A 458 -16.00 33.57 -73.81
N ASP A 459 -14.81 32.99 -74.00
CA ASP A 459 -14.29 32.71 -75.34
C ASP A 459 -12.98 31.90 -75.31
N ASP A 460 -12.66 31.32 -76.45
CA ASP A 460 -11.52 30.48 -76.84
C ASP A 460 -10.12 30.90 -76.36
N GLY A 461 -9.19 29.93 -76.33
CA GLY A 461 -7.76 30.25 -76.47
C GLY A 461 -6.76 29.24 -75.93
N THR A 462 -6.47 28.21 -76.73
CA THR A 462 -5.21 27.46 -76.83
C THR A 462 -3.96 28.03 -76.11
N ARG A 463 -3.20 27.18 -75.38
CA ARG A 463 -1.81 26.74 -75.73
C ARG A 463 -1.07 26.01 -74.59
N SER A 464 -0.59 24.80 -74.94
CA SER A 464 0.69 24.14 -74.61
C SER A 464 1.27 24.13 -73.17
N ALA A 465 1.37 22.90 -72.65
CA ALA A 465 2.50 22.24 -72.00
C ALA A 465 3.75 23.08 -71.61
N SER A 466 4.26 22.90 -70.39
CA SER A 466 5.43 22.02 -70.12
C SER A 466 5.92 22.12 -68.66
N TRP A 467 6.32 20.94 -68.15
CA TRP A 467 7.05 20.60 -66.91
C TRP A 467 6.27 20.52 -65.59
#